data_AF-A0A2E3LYD4-F1
#
_entry.id   AF-A0A2E3LYD4-F1
#
_cell.length_a   1.000
_cell.length_b   1.000
_cell.length_c   1.000
_cell.angle_alpha   90.00
_cell.angle_beta   90.00
_cell.angle_gamma   90.00
#
_symmetry.space_group_name_H-M   'P 1'
#
loop_
_entity.id
_entity.type
_entity.pdbx_description
1 polymer ?
#
loop_
_entity_poly.entity_id
_entity_poly.type
_entity_poly.pdbx_seq_one_letter_code
_entity_poly.pdbx_strand_id
1 'polypeptide(L)'
;MTIEKEEVKNGSPLYVVGIGASAGGLEAIEAFFEHMPQKTGLAFVVVQHLSPDHKSLMDELLSRKTSIPVSIVKQDTKITANHIYLLPTNQEMIISNGHFFLSERDKSIGISYPINTFFKSLASDFQHRSIGVVLSGSGADGTKGIEAIHDAGGFSIAQEPDSCSFPDMPRSAISSRCIDLILPPNRMADSIIRYSQTTERVSHHLQLGAPEVDEGRFGEVILLLRNRFDLDFSQYKPSTITRRLDRRLVAKKLESLQEYLNVLLTDEEELQALYFDLLIGVTNFFRD
;
A
#
# COMPACT_ATOMS: atom_id res chain seq x y z
N MET A 1 -12.18 29.69 15.10
CA MET A 1 -11.13 29.64 14.05
C MET A 1 -11.47 28.44 13.19
N THR A 2 -12.07 28.70 12.04
CA THR A 2 -12.63 27.69 11.14
C THR A 2 -11.47 26.97 10.47
N ILE A 3 -11.39 25.65 10.64
CA ILE A 3 -10.42 24.82 9.92
C ILE A 3 -10.91 24.77 8.48
N GLU A 4 -10.27 25.54 7.59
CA GLU A 4 -10.50 25.46 6.15
C GLU A 4 -10.14 24.05 5.68
N LYS A 5 -11.13 23.35 5.13
CA LYS A 5 -10.92 22.10 4.40
C LYS A 5 -10.19 22.45 3.12
N GLU A 6 -8.91 22.08 3.02
CA GLU A 6 -8.18 22.13 1.76
C GLU A 6 -8.89 21.22 0.74
N GLU A 7 -9.42 21.82 -0.32
CA GLU A 7 -9.88 21.11 -1.50
C GLU A 7 -8.69 20.42 -2.17
N VAL A 8 -8.82 19.12 -2.44
CA VAL A 8 -7.84 18.35 -3.23
C VAL A 8 -7.70 19.01 -4.61
N LYS A 9 -6.57 19.68 -4.85
CA LYS A 9 -6.27 20.32 -6.13
C LYS A 9 -6.18 19.27 -7.24
N ASN A 10 -6.78 19.57 -8.39
CA ASN A 10 -6.58 18.83 -9.64
C ASN A 10 -5.07 18.83 -9.98
N GLY A 11 -4.40 17.69 -9.80
CA GLY A 11 -2.97 17.53 -10.10
C GLY A 11 -2.16 16.66 -9.13
N SER A 12 -2.71 16.26 -7.98
CA SER A 12 -2.02 15.35 -7.06
C SER A 12 -1.80 13.95 -7.68
N PRO A 13 -0.64 13.32 -7.42
CA PRO A 13 -0.34 11.98 -7.94
C PRO A 13 -1.26 10.92 -7.32
N LEU A 14 -2.02 10.19 -8.16
CA LEU A 14 -2.98 9.18 -7.71
C LEU A 14 -2.28 7.98 -7.06
N TYR A 15 -2.69 7.64 -5.83
CA TYR A 15 -2.40 6.36 -5.20
C TYR A 15 -3.52 5.36 -5.47
N VAL A 16 -3.13 4.11 -5.70
CA VAL A 16 -4.06 3.01 -5.98
C VAL A 16 -3.89 1.93 -4.92
N VAL A 17 -5.00 1.66 -4.22
CA VAL A 17 -5.09 0.65 -3.16
C VAL A 17 -5.68 -0.62 -3.75
N GLY A 18 -4.85 -1.63 -3.96
CA GLY A 18 -5.27 -2.99 -4.29
C GLY A 18 -5.64 -3.75 -3.02
N ILE A 19 -6.87 -4.27 -2.95
CA ILE A 19 -7.40 -5.03 -1.81
C ILE A 19 -7.65 -6.46 -2.26
N GLY A 20 -6.90 -7.41 -1.71
CA GLY A 20 -7.02 -8.83 -1.97
C GLY A 20 -7.72 -9.56 -0.83
N ALA A 21 -8.74 -10.35 -1.15
CA ALA A 21 -9.52 -11.07 -0.15
C ALA A 21 -10.14 -12.36 -0.70
N SER A 22 -10.48 -13.30 0.18
CA SER A 22 -11.07 -14.60 -0.19
C SER A 22 -12.12 -15.03 0.84
N ALA A 23 -12.03 -16.23 1.42
CA ALA A 23 -12.94 -16.69 2.46
C ALA A 23 -13.01 -15.71 3.66
N GLY A 24 -14.23 -15.29 4.04
CA GLY A 24 -14.47 -14.26 5.06
C GLY A 24 -14.00 -12.84 4.66
N GLY A 25 -13.74 -12.63 3.37
CA GLY A 25 -13.23 -11.37 2.84
C GLY A 25 -14.27 -10.26 2.82
N LEU A 26 -15.55 -10.59 2.61
CA LEU A 26 -16.63 -9.61 2.50
C LEU A 26 -16.75 -8.79 3.80
N GLU A 27 -16.82 -9.46 4.95
CA GLU A 27 -16.95 -8.81 6.26
C GLU A 27 -15.76 -7.87 6.55
N ALA A 28 -14.55 -8.30 6.17
CA ALA A 28 -13.34 -7.50 6.29
C ALA A 28 -13.36 -6.27 5.35
N ILE A 29 -13.81 -6.44 4.11
CA ILE A 29 -13.96 -5.36 3.12
C ILE A 29 -15.01 -4.35 3.59
N GLU A 30 -16.16 -4.81 4.08
CA GLU A 30 -17.22 -3.94 4.61
C GLU A 30 -16.69 -3.11 5.78
N ALA A 31 -16.05 -3.75 6.77
CA ALA A 31 -15.48 -3.08 7.93
C ALA A 31 -14.39 -2.05 7.55
N PHE A 32 -13.59 -2.36 6.51
CA PHE A 32 -12.60 -1.45 5.94
C PHE A 32 -13.25 -0.19 5.35
N PHE A 33 -14.26 -0.37 4.49
CA PHE A 33 -14.90 0.74 3.77
C PHE A 33 -15.89 1.55 4.61
N GLU A 34 -16.47 0.98 5.66
CA GLU A 34 -17.32 1.68 6.64
C GLU A 34 -16.57 2.82 7.34
N HIS A 35 -15.24 2.68 7.50
CA HIS A 35 -14.37 3.69 8.09
C HIS A 35 -13.70 4.61 7.05
N MET A 36 -13.94 4.38 5.75
CA MET A 36 -13.29 5.14 4.69
C MET A 36 -14.12 6.39 4.31
N PRO A 37 -13.55 7.61 4.37
CA PRO A 37 -14.24 8.82 3.91
C PRO A 37 -14.59 8.75 2.43
N GLN A 38 -15.63 9.48 2.00
CA GLN A 38 -16.04 9.50 0.60
C GLN A 38 -14.98 10.11 -0.35
N LYS A 39 -14.27 11.14 0.11
CA LYS A 39 -13.27 11.87 -0.68
C LYS A 39 -11.88 11.70 -0.05
N THR A 40 -11.15 10.68 -0.48
CA THR A 40 -9.80 10.35 -0.01
C THR A 40 -8.70 10.81 -0.97
N GLY A 41 -9.03 11.04 -2.24
CA GLY A 41 -8.05 11.21 -3.32
C GLY A 41 -7.45 9.89 -3.82
N LEU A 42 -7.89 8.75 -3.28
CA LEU A 42 -7.37 7.41 -3.60
C LEU A 42 -8.31 6.67 -4.55
N ALA A 43 -7.77 5.77 -5.36
CA ALA A 43 -8.57 4.76 -6.05
C ALA A 43 -8.44 3.41 -5.34
N PHE A 44 -9.53 2.66 -5.24
CA PHE A 44 -9.56 1.35 -4.59
C PHE A 44 -9.93 0.27 -5.61
N VAL A 45 -9.22 -0.83 -5.59
CA VAL A 45 -9.47 -1.97 -6.48
C VAL A 45 -9.58 -3.23 -5.65
N VAL A 46 -10.77 -3.82 -5.61
CA VAL A 46 -11.08 -5.02 -4.83
C VAL A 46 -10.98 -6.24 -5.75
N VAL A 47 -10.03 -7.11 -5.42
CA VAL A 47 -9.82 -8.42 -6.04
C VAL A 47 -10.23 -9.48 -5.02
N GLN A 48 -11.52 -9.82 -5.08
CA GLN A 48 -12.11 -10.84 -4.22
C GLN A 48 -12.18 -12.17 -4.97
N HIS A 49 -11.67 -13.25 -4.36
CA HIS A 49 -11.99 -14.61 -4.81
C HIS A 49 -13.48 -14.88 -4.55
N LEU A 50 -14.24 -15.02 -5.63
CA LEU A 50 -15.63 -15.42 -5.59
C LEU A 50 -15.79 -16.81 -6.19
N SER A 51 -16.73 -17.59 -5.67
CA SER A 51 -17.17 -18.81 -6.35
C SER A 51 -17.72 -18.45 -7.74
N PRO A 52 -17.27 -19.12 -8.82
CA PRO A 52 -17.71 -18.82 -10.18
C PRO A 52 -19.20 -19.11 -10.41
N ASP A 53 -19.83 -19.89 -9.54
CA ASP A 53 -21.22 -20.35 -9.66
C ASP A 53 -22.25 -19.36 -9.11
N HIS A 54 -21.81 -18.26 -8.50
CA HIS A 54 -22.71 -17.28 -7.89
C HIS A 54 -22.53 -15.91 -8.54
N LYS A 55 -23.65 -15.28 -8.90
CA LYS A 55 -23.64 -13.87 -9.30
C LYS A 55 -23.12 -13.06 -8.10
N SER A 56 -22.03 -12.34 -8.30
CA SER A 56 -21.51 -11.43 -7.28
C SER A 56 -22.56 -10.37 -6.97
N LEU A 57 -22.94 -10.26 -5.71
CA LEU A 57 -23.73 -9.14 -5.16
C LEU A 57 -22.81 -8.12 -4.45
N MET A 58 -21.49 -8.21 -4.67
CA MET A 58 -20.50 -7.41 -3.96
C MET A 58 -20.70 -5.91 -4.18
N ASP A 59 -21.06 -5.50 -5.40
CA ASP A 59 -21.37 -4.10 -5.71
C ASP A 59 -22.57 -3.60 -4.90
N GLU A 60 -23.66 -4.37 -4.84
CA GLU A 60 -24.85 -4.01 -4.07
C GLU A 60 -24.59 -3.99 -2.56
N LEU A 61 -23.85 -4.98 -2.04
CA LEU A 61 -23.54 -5.10 -0.62
C LEU A 61 -22.61 -3.98 -0.17
N LEU A 62 -21.53 -3.74 -0.93
CA LEU A 62 -20.55 -2.73 -0.59
C LEU A 62 -21.12 -1.31 -0.73
N SER A 63 -21.96 -1.06 -1.74
CA SER A 63 -22.62 0.24 -1.92
C SER A 63 -23.53 0.63 -0.75
N ARG A 64 -23.94 -0.32 0.11
CA ARG A 64 -24.71 -0.03 1.34
C ARG A 64 -23.83 0.39 2.51
N LYS A 65 -22.53 0.12 2.44
CA LYS A 65 -21.55 0.32 3.51
C LYS A 65 -20.64 1.53 3.28
N THR A 66 -20.67 2.11 2.08
CA THR A 66 -19.83 3.26 1.75
C THR A 66 -20.54 4.22 0.81
N SER A 67 -20.17 5.50 0.90
CA SER A 67 -20.62 6.56 -0.01
C SER A 67 -19.67 6.73 -1.21
N ILE A 68 -18.55 5.99 -1.25
CA ILE A 68 -17.63 5.99 -2.39
C ILE A 68 -18.31 5.25 -3.55
N PRO A 69 -18.36 5.82 -4.78
CA PRO A 69 -18.90 5.12 -5.94
C PRO A 69 -18.24 3.76 -6.18
N VAL A 70 -19.06 2.72 -6.39
CA VAL A 70 -18.61 1.36 -6.67
C VAL A 70 -18.98 0.99 -8.11
N SER A 71 -18.06 0.39 -8.86
CA SER A 71 -18.34 -0.13 -10.20
C SER A 71 -17.57 -1.41 -10.50
N ILE A 72 -18.22 -2.33 -11.22
CA ILE A 72 -17.55 -3.46 -11.86
C ILE A 72 -16.69 -2.93 -13.01
N VAL A 73 -15.44 -3.37 -13.07
CA VAL A 73 -14.47 -2.93 -14.07
C VAL A 73 -14.89 -3.37 -15.48
N LYS A 74 -14.62 -2.50 -16.45
CA LYS A 74 -14.75 -2.81 -17.88
C LYS A 74 -13.39 -2.68 -18.56
N GLN A 75 -13.25 -3.32 -19.72
CA GLN A 75 -12.05 -3.23 -20.53
C GLN A 75 -11.66 -1.78 -20.81
N ASP A 76 -10.37 -1.47 -20.69
CA ASP A 76 -9.78 -0.16 -20.97
C ASP A 76 -10.40 0.99 -20.15
N THR A 77 -10.84 0.68 -18.93
CA THR A 77 -11.36 1.71 -18.01
C THR A 77 -10.20 2.42 -17.32
N LYS A 78 -10.14 3.76 -17.47
CA LYS A 78 -9.18 4.59 -16.74
C LYS A 78 -9.47 4.60 -15.24
N ILE A 79 -8.42 4.49 -14.43
CA ILE A 79 -8.50 4.59 -12.97
C ILE A 79 -8.65 6.06 -12.57
N THR A 80 -9.64 6.34 -11.72
CA THR A 80 -9.89 7.68 -11.16
C THR A 80 -9.98 7.65 -9.64
N ALA A 81 -9.60 8.75 -9.00
CA ALA A 81 -9.70 8.93 -7.55
C ALA A 81 -11.16 8.84 -7.05
N ASN A 82 -11.30 8.54 -5.76
CA ASN A 82 -12.56 8.43 -5.01
C ASN A 82 -13.52 7.41 -5.63
N HIS A 83 -12.99 6.26 -6.03
CA HIS A 83 -13.76 5.23 -6.71
C HIS A 83 -13.32 3.83 -6.28
N ILE A 84 -14.29 2.92 -6.16
CA ILE A 84 -14.07 1.50 -5.86
C ILE A 84 -14.35 0.69 -7.13
N TYR A 85 -13.36 -0.09 -7.53
CA TYR A 85 -13.40 -0.95 -8.70
C TYR A 85 -13.45 -2.41 -8.28
N LEU A 86 -14.40 -3.16 -8.82
CA LEU A 86 -14.56 -4.59 -8.53
C LEU A 86 -14.14 -5.43 -9.74
N LEU A 87 -13.37 -6.49 -9.49
CA LEU A 87 -13.05 -7.51 -10.49
C LEU A 87 -14.35 -8.21 -10.97
N PRO A 88 -14.61 -8.32 -12.29
CA PRO A 88 -15.71 -9.11 -12.81
C PRO A 88 -15.56 -10.62 -12.53
N THR A 89 -16.67 -11.35 -12.46
CA THR A 89 -16.62 -12.80 -12.29
C THR A 89 -15.96 -13.49 -13.50
N ASN A 90 -15.24 -14.59 -13.26
CA ASN A 90 -14.59 -15.42 -14.29
C ASN A 90 -13.53 -14.71 -15.16
N GLN A 91 -12.96 -13.60 -14.68
CA GLN A 91 -11.93 -12.86 -15.39
C GLN A 91 -10.69 -12.67 -14.51
N GLU A 92 -9.58 -12.39 -15.17
CA GLU A 92 -8.38 -11.83 -14.55
C GLU A 92 -8.27 -10.35 -14.93
N MET A 93 -7.60 -9.58 -14.08
CA MET A 93 -7.45 -8.14 -14.25
C MET A 93 -6.03 -7.72 -13.97
N ILE A 94 -5.50 -6.88 -14.85
CA ILE A 94 -4.24 -6.17 -14.68
C ILE A 94 -4.44 -4.68 -14.90
N ILE A 95 -3.44 -3.90 -14.49
CA ILE A 95 -3.34 -2.47 -14.78
C ILE A 95 -2.15 -2.22 -15.70
N SER A 96 -2.32 -1.35 -16.68
CA SER A 96 -1.23 -0.78 -17.46
C SER A 96 -1.56 0.66 -17.86
N ASN A 97 -0.62 1.58 -17.74
CA ASN A 97 -0.78 2.99 -18.09
C ASN A 97 -2.01 3.64 -17.43
N GLY A 98 -2.33 3.26 -16.19
CA GLY A 98 -3.49 3.75 -15.44
C GLY A 98 -4.85 3.27 -15.97
N HIS A 99 -4.89 2.21 -16.79
CA HIS A 99 -6.11 1.61 -17.32
C HIS A 99 -6.21 0.14 -16.92
N PHE A 100 -7.44 -0.33 -16.72
CA PHE A 100 -7.72 -1.75 -16.47
C PHE A 100 -7.78 -2.55 -17.77
N PHE A 101 -7.13 -3.72 -17.76
CA PHE A 101 -7.24 -4.71 -18.81
C PHE A 101 -7.73 -6.03 -18.21
N LEU A 102 -8.73 -6.61 -18.86
CA LEU A 102 -9.41 -7.82 -18.47
C LEU A 102 -9.10 -8.93 -19.48
N SER A 103 -8.92 -10.14 -18.96
CA SER A 103 -8.81 -11.36 -19.77
C SER A 103 -9.69 -12.44 -19.19
N GLU A 104 -10.15 -13.37 -20.04
CA GLU A 104 -10.85 -14.55 -19.55
C GLU A 104 -9.89 -15.39 -18.70
N ARG A 105 -10.42 -15.96 -17.61
CA ARG A 105 -9.65 -16.88 -16.79
C ARG A 105 -9.42 -18.18 -17.56
N ASP A 106 -8.16 -18.55 -17.75
CA ASP A 106 -7.82 -19.83 -18.37
C ASP A 106 -8.19 -20.97 -17.42
N LYS A 107 -9.25 -21.71 -17.77
CA LYS A 107 -9.76 -22.84 -17.00
C LYS A 107 -8.87 -24.08 -17.08
N SER A 108 -7.90 -24.11 -17.99
CA SER A 108 -6.93 -25.20 -18.12
C SER A 108 -5.76 -25.07 -17.14
N ILE A 109 -5.48 -23.85 -16.68
CA ILE A 109 -4.50 -23.57 -15.63
C ILE A 109 -5.17 -23.86 -14.28
N GLY A 110 -4.56 -24.73 -13.47
CA GLY A 110 -5.13 -25.23 -12.22
C GLY A 110 -5.47 -24.13 -11.19
N ILE A 111 -4.59 -23.90 -10.22
CA ILE A 111 -4.82 -22.85 -9.22
C ILE A 111 -4.44 -21.50 -9.85
N SER A 112 -5.40 -20.58 -9.95
CA SER A 112 -5.14 -19.19 -10.39
C SER A 112 -5.06 -18.27 -9.16
N TYR A 113 -4.19 -17.26 -9.28
CA TYR A 113 -3.78 -16.34 -8.22
C TYR A 113 -4.03 -14.89 -8.65
N PRO A 114 -5.29 -14.49 -8.91
CA PRO A 114 -5.63 -13.19 -9.45
C PRO A 114 -5.18 -12.02 -8.56
N ILE A 115 -5.08 -12.20 -7.24
CA ILE A 115 -4.59 -11.13 -6.35
C ILE A 115 -3.10 -10.89 -6.62
N ASN A 116 -2.29 -11.96 -6.70
CA ASN A 116 -0.88 -11.84 -7.09
C ASN A 116 -0.71 -11.21 -8.46
N THR A 117 -1.49 -11.65 -9.46
CA THR A 117 -1.45 -11.10 -10.83
C THR A 117 -1.74 -9.60 -10.82
N PHE A 118 -2.82 -9.20 -10.16
CA PHE A 118 -3.21 -7.80 -10.07
C PHE A 118 -2.17 -6.95 -9.33
N PHE A 119 -1.73 -7.37 -8.14
CA PHE A 119 -0.75 -6.63 -7.34
C PHE A 119 0.59 -6.46 -8.05
N LYS A 120 1.05 -7.44 -8.82
CA LYS A 120 2.27 -7.30 -9.65
C LYS A 120 2.11 -6.22 -10.72
N SER A 121 0.96 -6.19 -11.40
CA SER A 121 0.69 -5.15 -12.41
C SER A 121 0.56 -3.77 -11.77
N LEU A 122 -0.07 -3.70 -10.59
CA LEU A 122 -0.21 -2.48 -9.80
C LEU A 122 1.16 -1.95 -9.37
N ALA A 123 2.03 -2.81 -8.85
CA ALA A 123 3.40 -2.46 -8.49
C ALA A 123 4.18 -1.94 -9.71
N SER A 124 4.06 -2.61 -10.86
CA SER A 124 4.72 -2.19 -12.09
C SER A 124 4.27 -0.83 -12.60
N ASP A 125 2.97 -0.53 -12.54
CA ASP A 125 2.41 0.69 -13.14
C ASP A 125 2.43 1.90 -12.19
N PHE A 126 2.10 1.68 -10.91
CA PHE A 126 2.01 2.75 -9.91
C PHE A 126 3.25 2.86 -9.02
N GLN A 127 4.14 1.87 -9.04
CA GLN A 127 5.41 1.90 -8.30
C GLN A 127 5.18 2.23 -6.81
N HIS A 128 5.89 3.21 -6.27
CA HIS A 128 5.74 3.67 -4.89
C HIS A 128 4.34 4.20 -4.51
N ARG A 129 3.47 4.44 -5.50
CA ARG A 129 2.07 4.84 -5.30
C ARG A 129 1.11 3.66 -5.23
N SER A 130 1.63 2.44 -5.33
CA SER A 130 0.87 1.21 -5.08
C SER A 130 0.73 0.96 -3.59
N ILE A 131 -0.48 0.62 -3.17
CA ILE A 131 -0.79 0.16 -1.81
C ILE A 131 -1.45 -1.20 -1.91
N GLY A 132 -0.87 -2.23 -1.28
CA GLY A 132 -1.41 -3.58 -1.24
C GLY A 132 -2.03 -3.90 0.12
N VAL A 133 -3.27 -4.35 0.14
CA VAL A 133 -3.98 -4.77 1.36
C VAL A 133 -4.39 -6.21 1.21
N VAL A 134 -3.94 -7.08 2.12
CA VAL A 134 -4.36 -8.50 2.17
C VAL A 134 -5.29 -8.71 3.35
N LEU A 135 -6.53 -9.09 3.07
CA LEU A 135 -7.57 -9.37 4.06
C LEU A 135 -7.81 -10.88 4.21
N SER A 136 -8.73 -11.24 5.10
CA SER A 136 -9.16 -12.62 5.39
C SER A 136 -9.33 -13.46 4.10
N GLY A 137 -8.78 -14.67 4.15
CA GLY A 137 -8.80 -15.61 3.05
C GLY A 137 -7.95 -16.85 3.30
N SER A 138 -8.21 -17.89 2.50
CA SER A 138 -7.46 -19.15 2.54
C SER A 138 -6.33 -19.17 1.51
N GLY A 139 -5.24 -19.86 1.84
CA GLY A 139 -4.08 -20.02 0.94
C GLY A 139 -3.08 -18.87 1.02
N ALA A 140 -2.41 -18.57 -0.09
CA ALA A 140 -1.28 -17.64 -0.14
C ALA A 140 -1.41 -16.58 -1.25
N ASP A 141 -2.58 -16.47 -1.89
CA ASP A 141 -2.76 -15.45 -2.93
C ASP A 141 -2.60 -14.04 -2.36
N GLY A 142 -1.97 -13.16 -3.13
CA GLY A 142 -1.54 -11.84 -2.71
C GLY A 142 -0.11 -11.77 -2.16
N THR A 143 0.47 -12.86 -1.62
CA THR A 143 1.83 -12.83 -1.02
C THR A 143 2.90 -12.38 -2.01
N LYS A 144 2.96 -12.99 -3.20
CA LYS A 144 3.92 -12.61 -4.26
C LYS A 144 3.62 -11.26 -4.88
N GLY A 145 2.37 -10.82 -4.81
CA GLY A 145 1.96 -9.47 -5.15
C GLY A 145 2.48 -8.43 -4.17
N ILE A 146 2.40 -8.72 -2.87
CA ILE A 146 2.91 -7.85 -1.80
C ILE A 146 4.43 -7.72 -1.90
N GLU A 147 5.16 -8.81 -2.13
CA GLU A 147 6.62 -8.75 -2.40
C GLU A 147 6.91 -7.76 -3.55
N ALA A 148 6.16 -7.84 -4.66
CA ALA A 148 6.35 -6.93 -5.79
C ALA A 148 6.01 -5.46 -5.45
N ILE A 149 4.94 -5.21 -4.68
CA ILE A 149 4.57 -3.87 -4.20
C ILE A 149 5.68 -3.32 -3.30
N HIS A 150 6.21 -4.14 -2.39
CA HIS A 150 7.30 -3.76 -1.49
C HIS A 150 8.57 -3.40 -2.29
N ASP A 151 8.97 -4.24 -3.24
CA ASP A 151 10.14 -4.04 -4.10
C ASP A 151 10.02 -2.78 -4.95
N ALA A 152 8.81 -2.46 -5.43
CA ALA A 152 8.50 -1.23 -6.17
C ALA A 152 8.42 0.03 -5.26
N GLY A 153 8.64 -0.14 -3.96
CA GLY A 153 8.59 0.93 -2.97
C GLY A 153 7.19 1.36 -2.58
N GLY A 154 6.18 0.52 -2.82
CA GLY A 154 4.80 0.74 -2.38
C GLY A 154 4.60 0.44 -0.89
N PHE A 155 3.35 0.55 -0.45
CA PHE A 155 2.94 0.30 0.93
C PHE A 155 2.06 -0.94 1.04
N SER A 156 2.14 -1.64 2.15
CA SER A 156 1.60 -2.99 2.29
C SER A 156 1.02 -3.21 3.68
N ILE A 157 -0.21 -3.70 3.73
CA ILE A 157 -0.94 -3.92 4.97
C ILE A 157 -1.54 -5.32 4.93
N ALA A 158 -1.40 -6.06 6.03
CA ALA A 158 -2.13 -7.31 6.23
C ALA A 158 -3.17 -7.13 7.34
N GLN A 159 -4.31 -7.81 7.19
CA GLN A 159 -5.27 -7.95 8.27
C GLN A 159 -4.65 -8.70 9.44
N GLU A 160 -4.89 -8.20 10.65
CA GLU A 160 -4.50 -8.87 11.88
C GLU A 160 -5.11 -10.29 11.92
N PRO A 161 -4.30 -11.36 12.03
CA PRO A 161 -4.79 -12.75 11.94
C PRO A 161 -5.92 -13.07 12.91
N ASP A 162 -5.91 -12.51 14.12
CA ASP A 162 -6.92 -12.76 15.14
C ASP A 162 -8.28 -12.09 14.83
N SER A 163 -8.28 -11.12 13.91
CA SER A 163 -9.50 -10.49 13.39
C SER A 163 -10.06 -11.17 12.13
N CYS A 164 -9.36 -12.19 11.60
CA CYS A 164 -9.75 -12.88 10.37
C CYS A 164 -10.67 -14.07 10.66
N SER A 165 -11.67 -14.29 9.80
CA SER A 165 -12.37 -15.57 9.77
C SER A 165 -11.49 -16.69 9.20
N PHE A 166 -10.63 -16.34 8.23
CA PHE A 166 -9.67 -17.24 7.60
C PHE A 166 -8.30 -16.55 7.55
N PRO A 167 -7.36 -16.91 8.45
CA PRO A 167 -6.12 -16.14 8.63
C PRO A 167 -4.98 -16.55 7.69
N ASP A 168 -5.15 -17.55 6.82
CA ASP A 168 -4.03 -18.13 6.06
C ASP A 168 -3.39 -17.13 5.09
N MET A 169 -4.20 -16.40 4.30
CA MET A 169 -3.71 -15.39 3.36
C MET A 169 -2.95 -14.26 4.06
N PRO A 170 -3.50 -13.60 5.10
CA PRO A 170 -2.76 -12.63 5.88
C PRO A 170 -1.49 -13.20 6.53
N ARG A 171 -1.53 -14.41 7.11
CA ARG A 171 -0.35 -15.05 7.71
C ARG A 171 0.75 -15.31 6.68
N SER A 172 0.38 -15.76 5.49
CA SER A 172 1.32 -15.95 4.38
C SER A 172 1.97 -14.64 3.96
N ALA A 173 1.16 -13.57 3.80
CA ALA A 173 1.66 -12.25 3.47
C ALA A 173 2.60 -11.71 4.56
N ILE A 174 2.25 -11.83 5.84
CA ILE A 174 3.11 -11.44 6.98
C ILE A 174 4.43 -12.22 6.98
N SER A 175 4.38 -13.51 6.68
CA SER A 175 5.57 -14.38 6.65
C SER A 175 6.58 -13.98 5.58
N SER A 176 6.16 -13.26 4.53
CA SER A 176 7.08 -12.71 3.52
C SER A 176 8.00 -11.62 4.07
N ARG A 177 7.71 -11.07 5.27
CA ARG A 177 8.39 -9.90 5.85
C ARG A 177 8.32 -8.63 4.99
N CYS A 178 7.43 -8.63 4.00
CA CYS A 178 7.17 -7.50 3.12
C CYS A 178 5.90 -6.74 3.49
N ILE A 179 5.36 -6.94 4.71
CA ILE A 179 4.20 -6.21 5.24
C ILE A 179 4.68 -5.06 6.14
N ASP A 180 4.17 -3.86 5.88
CA ASP A 180 4.53 -2.67 6.63
C ASP A 180 3.71 -2.52 7.91
N LEU A 181 2.40 -2.83 7.84
CA LEU A 181 1.49 -2.79 8.98
C LEU A 181 0.60 -4.02 9.08
N ILE A 182 0.34 -4.46 10.31
CA ILE A 182 -0.63 -5.49 10.65
C ILE A 182 -1.70 -4.81 11.49
N LEU A 183 -2.93 -4.74 10.98
CA LEU A 183 -4.01 -3.98 11.59
C LEU A 183 -5.37 -4.69 11.44
N PRO A 184 -6.32 -4.49 12.37
CA PRO A 184 -7.71 -4.83 12.10
C PRO A 184 -8.29 -3.89 11.02
N PRO A 185 -9.29 -4.33 10.22
CA PRO A 185 -9.78 -3.58 9.06
C PRO A 185 -10.22 -2.14 9.35
N ASN A 186 -10.84 -1.91 10.51
CA ASN A 186 -11.31 -0.60 10.95
C ASN A 186 -10.19 0.43 11.23
N ARG A 187 -8.94 -0.01 11.37
CA ARG A 187 -7.76 0.87 11.58
C ARG A 187 -6.95 1.10 10.31
N MET A 188 -7.22 0.36 9.25
CA MET A 188 -6.46 0.47 8.00
C MET A 188 -6.75 1.77 7.26
N ALA A 189 -8.00 2.25 7.27
CA ALA A 189 -8.41 3.46 6.55
C ALA A 189 -7.57 4.68 6.95
N ASP A 190 -7.48 4.98 8.25
CA ASP A 190 -6.68 6.09 8.78
C ASP A 190 -5.19 5.98 8.40
N SER A 191 -4.65 4.75 8.44
CA SER A 191 -3.24 4.50 8.13
C SER A 191 -2.93 4.74 6.65
N ILE A 192 -3.83 4.31 5.76
CA ILE A 192 -3.70 4.51 4.32
C ILE A 192 -3.81 6.00 3.96
N ILE A 193 -4.78 6.71 4.54
CA ILE A 193 -4.98 8.15 4.31
C ILE A 193 -3.76 8.94 4.80
N ARG A 194 -3.25 8.59 5.99
CA ARG A 194 -2.04 9.22 6.53
C ARG A 194 -0.84 8.98 5.60
N TYR A 195 -0.64 7.74 5.16
CA TYR A 195 0.45 7.39 4.26
C TYR A 195 0.41 8.19 2.95
N SER A 196 -0.76 8.30 2.31
CA SER A 196 -0.89 9.04 1.05
C SER A 196 -0.66 10.55 1.23
N GLN A 197 -1.22 11.15 2.28
CA GLN A 197 -1.08 12.59 2.54
C GLN A 197 0.35 13.00 2.94
N THR A 198 1.01 12.23 3.81
CA THR A 198 2.39 12.52 4.22
C THR A 198 3.34 12.42 3.03
N THR A 199 3.20 11.39 2.21
CA THR A 199 4.07 11.18 1.05
C THR A 199 3.89 12.28 -0.01
N GLU A 200 2.66 12.77 -0.22
CA GLU A 200 2.41 13.94 -1.07
C GLU A 200 3.07 15.21 -0.55
N ARG A 201 2.96 15.47 0.77
CA ARG A 201 3.60 16.64 1.40
C ARG A 201 5.11 16.62 1.23
N VAL A 202 5.74 15.48 1.48
CA VAL A 202 7.20 15.30 1.32
C VAL A 202 7.62 15.47 -0.14
N SER A 203 6.91 14.83 -1.08
CA SER A 203 7.23 14.93 -2.51
C SER A 203 7.12 16.37 -3.02
N HIS A 204 6.10 17.10 -2.57
CA HIS A 204 5.89 18.51 -2.87
C HIS A 204 6.96 19.40 -2.21
N HIS A 205 7.41 19.07 -0.99
CA HIS A 205 8.50 19.76 -0.30
C HIS A 205 9.84 19.61 -1.05
N LEU A 206 10.16 18.39 -1.49
CA LEU A 206 11.37 18.10 -2.24
C LEU A 206 11.37 18.76 -3.64
N GLN A 207 10.20 18.93 -4.27
CA GLN A 207 10.07 19.60 -5.57
C GLN A 207 10.17 21.13 -5.49
N LEU A 208 9.80 21.73 -4.36
CA LEU A 208 9.83 23.19 -4.19
C LEU A 208 11.11 23.72 -3.52
N GLY A 209 12.04 22.85 -3.12
CA GLY A 209 13.17 23.21 -2.27
C GLY A 209 12.67 23.51 -0.86
N ALA A 210 12.98 22.62 0.10
CA ALA A 210 12.43 22.72 1.45
C ALA A 210 12.93 23.98 2.18
N PRO A 211 12.20 24.49 3.19
CA PRO A 211 12.77 25.35 4.21
C PRO A 211 13.82 24.54 4.99
N GLU A 212 14.97 25.16 5.28
CA GLU A 212 16.22 24.58 5.83
C GLU A 212 16.11 23.65 7.06
N VAL A 213 14.96 23.55 7.73
CA VAL A 213 14.83 22.89 9.05
C VAL A 213 14.62 21.37 8.97
N ASP A 214 13.86 20.86 7.99
CA ASP A 214 13.67 19.40 7.83
C ASP A 214 14.75 18.74 6.96
N GLU A 215 15.41 19.49 6.07
CA GLU A 215 16.63 19.04 5.37
C GLU A 215 17.77 18.75 6.38
N GLY A 216 17.87 19.53 7.45
CA GLY A 216 18.87 19.32 8.51
C GLY A 216 18.70 17.98 9.21
N ARG A 217 17.48 17.64 9.66
CA ARG A 217 17.20 16.41 10.42
C ARG A 217 17.29 15.14 9.58
N PHE A 218 16.84 15.21 8.33
CA PHE A 218 17.04 14.11 7.39
C PHE A 218 18.53 13.88 7.14
N GLY A 219 19.31 14.97 6.98
CA GLY A 219 20.76 14.91 6.91
C GLY A 219 21.40 14.25 8.14
N GLU A 220 20.88 14.50 9.34
CA GLU A 220 21.35 13.86 10.57
C GLU A 220 21.15 12.34 10.58
N VAL A 221 19.99 11.84 10.11
CA VAL A 221 19.75 10.39 10.01
C VAL A 221 20.73 9.74 9.03
N ILE A 222 20.96 10.38 7.88
CA ILE A 222 21.91 9.89 6.88
C ILE A 222 23.34 9.90 7.42
N LEU A 223 23.73 10.96 8.11
CA LEU A 223 25.06 11.07 8.71
C LEU A 223 25.27 10.00 9.79
N LEU A 224 24.25 9.72 10.60
CA LEU A 224 24.27 8.67 11.61
C LEU A 224 24.52 7.29 10.96
N LEU A 225 23.77 6.97 9.90
CA LEU A 225 23.92 5.70 9.17
C LEU A 225 25.29 5.59 8.49
N ARG A 226 25.78 6.68 7.87
CA ARG A 226 27.10 6.74 7.25
C ARG A 226 28.21 6.50 8.26
N ASN A 227 28.17 7.16 9.41
CA ASN A 227 29.17 7.01 10.47
C ASN A 227 29.17 5.59 11.06
N ARG A 228 28.01 4.94 11.12
CA ARG A 228 27.87 3.62 11.74
C ARG A 228 28.20 2.45 10.81
N PHE A 229 27.79 2.53 9.54
CA PHE A 229 27.83 1.43 8.58
C PHE A 229 28.70 1.68 7.34
N ASP A 230 29.38 2.83 7.27
CA ASP A 230 30.29 3.22 6.17
C ASP A 230 29.64 3.12 4.78
N LEU A 231 28.37 3.54 4.69
CA LEU A 231 27.58 3.48 3.47
C LEU A 231 27.13 4.87 3.02
N ASP A 232 27.33 5.14 1.73
CA ASP A 232 26.99 6.40 1.11
C ASP A 232 25.58 6.37 0.51
N PHE A 233 24.66 7.09 1.16
CA PHE A 233 23.30 7.24 0.66
C PHE A 233 23.14 8.36 -0.39
N SER A 234 24.23 9.00 -0.84
CA SER A 234 24.21 10.07 -1.85
C SER A 234 23.57 9.65 -3.19
N GLN A 235 23.59 8.35 -3.51
CA GLN A 235 23.02 7.78 -4.73
C GLN A 235 21.54 7.38 -4.60
N TYR A 236 20.99 7.46 -3.39
CA TYR A 236 19.59 7.08 -3.15
C TYR A 236 18.66 8.24 -3.48
N LYS A 237 17.52 7.91 -4.10
CA LYS A 237 16.45 8.90 -4.25
C LYS A 237 15.95 9.31 -2.86
N PRO A 238 15.98 10.61 -2.49
CA PRO A 238 15.55 11.06 -1.17
C PRO A 238 14.15 10.55 -0.79
N SER A 239 13.23 10.48 -1.76
CA SER A 239 11.88 9.94 -1.58
C SER A 239 11.82 8.47 -1.12
N THR A 240 12.77 7.64 -1.52
CA THR A 240 12.82 6.23 -1.08
C THR A 240 13.22 6.11 0.38
N ILE A 241 14.17 6.94 0.82
CA ILE A 241 14.63 6.95 2.21
C ILE A 241 13.57 7.58 3.10
N THR A 242 13.02 8.75 2.74
CA THR A 242 12.00 9.42 3.56
C THR A 242 10.78 8.53 3.77
N ARG A 243 10.31 7.82 2.75
CA ARG A 243 9.20 6.86 2.88
C ARG A 243 9.52 5.70 3.83
N ARG A 244 10.75 5.17 3.78
CA ARG A 244 11.19 4.11 4.70
C ARG A 244 11.31 4.66 6.12
N LEU A 245 11.74 5.91 6.31
CA LEU A 245 11.70 6.59 7.61
C LEU A 245 10.26 6.77 8.11
N ASP A 246 9.34 7.23 7.27
CA ASP A 246 7.92 7.40 7.60
C ASP A 246 7.27 6.07 8.01
N ARG A 247 7.60 4.99 7.29
CA ARG A 247 7.14 3.65 7.66
C ARG A 247 7.59 3.27 9.07
N ARG A 248 8.84 3.58 9.42
CA ARG A 248 9.42 3.25 10.73
C ARG A 248 8.85 4.14 11.84
N LEU A 249 8.62 5.42 11.56
CA LEU A 249 7.89 6.35 12.42
C LEU A 249 6.50 5.80 12.77
N VAL A 250 5.73 5.37 11.77
CA VAL A 250 4.40 4.77 11.96
C VAL A 250 4.49 3.47 12.76
N ALA A 251 5.45 2.58 12.44
CA ALA A 251 5.64 1.32 13.15
C ALA A 251 6.00 1.52 14.64
N LYS A 252 6.78 2.56 14.96
CA LYS A 252 7.14 2.93 16.34
C LYS A 252 6.12 3.84 17.03
N LYS A 253 5.04 4.23 16.33
CA LYS A 253 4.02 5.17 16.81
C LYS A 253 4.59 6.53 17.22
N LEU A 254 5.57 7.01 16.47
CA LEU A 254 6.22 8.29 16.69
C LEU A 254 5.59 9.36 15.80
N GLU A 255 5.52 10.58 16.31
CA GLU A 255 4.85 11.68 15.61
C GLU A 255 5.83 12.60 14.88
N SER A 256 7.14 12.49 15.16
CA SER A 256 8.16 13.34 14.55
C SER A 256 9.48 12.63 14.25
N LEU A 257 10.17 13.09 13.18
CA LEU A 257 11.51 12.60 12.85
C LEU A 257 12.53 12.88 13.97
N GLN A 258 12.30 13.92 14.77
CA GLN A 258 13.12 14.22 15.95
C GLN A 258 13.01 13.13 17.01
N GLU A 259 11.80 12.66 17.31
CA GLU A 259 11.62 11.53 18.22
C GLU A 259 12.30 10.28 17.68
N TYR A 260 12.22 10.06 16.36
CA TYR A 260 12.86 8.91 15.75
C TYR A 260 14.38 8.99 15.78
N LEU A 261 14.97 10.16 15.54
CA LEU A 261 16.40 10.40 15.73
C LEU A 261 16.87 10.06 17.15
N ASN A 262 16.09 10.44 18.18
CA ASN A 262 16.41 10.10 19.57
C ASN A 262 16.36 8.59 19.81
N VAL A 263 15.42 7.88 19.18
CA VAL A 263 15.38 6.41 19.22
C VAL A 263 16.60 5.83 18.51
N LEU A 264 16.94 6.28 17.31
CA LEU A 264 18.09 5.77 16.54
C LEU A 264 19.43 5.97 17.26
N LEU A 265 19.56 7.01 18.09
CA LEU A 265 20.74 7.27 18.92
C LEU A 265 20.86 6.34 20.14
N THR A 266 19.76 5.68 20.55
CA THR A 266 19.68 4.91 21.79
C THR A 266 19.33 3.43 21.60
N ASP A 267 18.78 3.07 20.43
CA ASP A 267 18.31 1.75 20.05
C ASP A 267 19.09 1.25 18.81
N GLU A 268 20.17 0.51 19.05
CA GLU A 268 21.04 -0.06 18.00
C GLU A 268 20.32 -1.11 17.13
N GLU A 269 19.35 -1.84 17.67
CA GLU A 269 18.54 -2.79 16.88
C GLU A 269 17.67 -2.04 15.88
N GLU A 270 17.06 -0.93 16.31
CA GLU A 270 16.26 -0.08 15.43
C GLU A 270 17.09 0.58 14.34
N LEU A 271 18.31 1.02 14.67
CA LEU A 271 19.26 1.58 13.73
C LEU A 271 19.69 0.54 12.67
N GLN A 272 19.98 -0.70 13.09
CA GLN A 272 20.27 -1.79 12.16
C GLN A 272 19.06 -2.14 11.29
N ALA A 273 17.86 -2.18 11.86
CA ALA A 273 16.67 -2.50 11.10
C ALA A 273 16.29 -1.37 10.12
N LEU A 274 16.54 -0.09 10.45
CA LEU A 274 16.45 1.01 9.49
C LEU A 274 17.48 0.82 8.37
N TYR A 275 18.72 0.49 8.72
CA TYR A 275 19.78 0.23 7.75
C TYR A 275 19.42 -0.88 6.75
N PHE A 276 19.00 -2.05 7.23
CA PHE A 276 18.56 -3.14 6.36
C PHE A 276 17.34 -2.76 5.52
N ASP A 277 16.41 -2.02 6.11
CA ASP A 277 15.25 -1.52 5.37
C ASP A 277 15.68 -0.65 4.18
N LEU A 278 16.61 0.29 4.40
CA LEU A 278 17.13 1.13 3.32
C LEU A 278 17.86 0.31 2.24
N LEU A 279 18.50 -0.82 2.59
CA LEU A 279 19.21 -1.69 1.64
C LEU A 279 18.31 -2.59 0.78
N ILE A 280 17.08 -2.90 1.19
CA ILE A 280 16.24 -3.89 0.47
C ILE A 280 15.82 -3.41 -0.94
N GLY A 281 16.02 -2.14 -1.31
CA GLY A 281 15.82 -1.64 -2.68
C GLY A 281 17.04 -1.71 -3.61
N VAL A 282 18.18 -2.23 -3.14
CA VAL A 282 19.50 -1.95 -3.71
C VAL A 282 20.18 -3.19 -4.30
N THR A 283 19.65 -4.38 -4.04
CA THR A 283 20.16 -5.63 -4.61
C THR A 283 19.97 -5.74 -6.14
N ASN A 284 19.11 -4.92 -6.74
CA ASN A 284 18.99 -4.77 -8.20
C ASN A 284 19.80 -3.61 -8.79
N PHE A 285 20.35 -2.70 -7.97
CA PHE A 285 21.09 -1.52 -8.45
C PHE A 285 22.61 -1.74 -8.51
N PHE A 286 23.13 -2.78 -7.85
CA PHE A 286 24.56 -3.14 -7.82
C PHE A 286 24.91 -4.46 -8.54
N ARG A 287 24.12 -4.86 -9.54
CA ARG A 287 24.58 -5.86 -10.51
C ARG A 287 25.07 -5.16 -11.77
N ASP A 288 26.34 -4.78 -11.73
CA ASP A 288 27.32 -4.81 -12.83
C ASP A 288 28.71 -5.01 -12.23
#